data_AF-A0A087TR12-F1
#
_entry.id   AF-A0A087TR12-F1
#
_cell.length_a   1.000
_cell.length_b   1.000
_cell.length_c   1.000
_cell.angle_alpha   90.00
_cell.angle_beta   90.00
_cell.angle_gamma   90.00
#
_symmetry.space_group_name_H-M   'P 1'
#
loop_
_entity.id
_entity.type
_entity.pdbx_description
1 polymer ?
#
loop_
_entity_poly.entity_id
_entity_poly.type
_entity_poly.pdbx_seq_one_letter_code
_entity_poly.pdbx_strand_id
1 'polypeptide(L)' 'MPCFGGKKKKYQCTVVLLDETDIVEEIEHKTRGEVILDKVYKHLNLLETAYFGLRYLNKSGESRWLDPLAKISKQLKG' A
#
# COMPACT_ATOMS: atom_id res chain seq x y z
N MET A 1 1.41 -23.96 -27.94
CA MET A 1 2.29 -23.44 -26.88
C MET A 1 1.43 -22.69 -25.87
N PRO A 2 1.16 -23.21 -24.66
CA PRO A 2 0.45 -22.44 -23.66
C PRO A 2 1.43 -21.43 -23.04
N CYS A 3 1.18 -20.14 -23.28
CA CYS A 3 1.88 -19.06 -22.61
C CYS A 3 1.61 -19.17 -21.10
N PHE A 4 2.67 -19.32 -20.30
CA PHE A 4 2.60 -19.27 -18.84
C PHE A 4 2.25 -17.85 -18.38
N GLY A 5 0.96 -17.50 -18.48
CA GLY A 5 0.39 -16.30 -17.87
C GLY A 5 0.43 -16.47 -16.36
N GLY A 6 1.53 -16.07 -15.73
CA GLY A 6 1.65 -16.04 -14.27
C GLY A 6 0.52 -15.18 -13.69
N LYS A 7 -0.42 -15.83 -12.98
CA LYS A 7 -1.57 -15.15 -12.37
C LYS A 7 -1.08 -14.00 -11.49
N LYS A 8 -1.47 -12.77 -11.83
CA LYS A 8 -1.19 -11.58 -11.02
C LYS A 8 -1.91 -11.74 -9.68
N LYS A 9 -1.17 -12.09 -8.61
CA LYS A 9 -1.73 -12.11 -7.26
C LYS A 9 -2.08 -10.68 -6.86
N LYS A 10 -3.37 -10.46 -6.67
CA LYS A 10 -3.93 -9.23 -6.14
C LYS A 10 -4.11 -9.37 -4.63
N TYR A 11 -3.92 -8.28 -3.91
CA TYR A 11 -4.11 -8.17 -2.48
C TYR A 11 -5.06 -7.02 -2.22
N GLN A 12 -5.93 -7.20 -1.24
CA GLN A 12 -6.78 -6.14 -0.73
C GLN A 12 -6.04 -5.47 0.43
N CYS A 13 -5.83 -4.16 0.33
CA CYS A 13 -5.23 -3.34 1.37
C CYS A 13 -6.30 -2.41 1.93
N THR A 14 -6.54 -2.53 3.24
CA THR A 14 -7.36 -1.58 3.98
C THR A 14 -6.44 -0.53 4.61
N VAL A 15 -6.73 0.73 4.34
CA VAL A 15 -6.03 1.89 4.89
C VAL A 15 -6.99 2.58 5.85
N VAL A 16 -6.61 2.63 7.12
CA VAL A 16 -7.35 3.36 8.15
C VAL A 16 -6.87 4.81 8.14
N LEU A 17 -7.80 5.74 7.98
CA LEU A 17 -7.55 7.18 7.96
C LEU A 17 -7.56 7.77 9.37
N LEU A 18 -7.20 9.06 9.46
CA LEU A 18 -7.12 9.79 10.74
C LEU A 18 -8.49 10.05 11.37
N ASP A 19 -9.57 10.01 10.58
CA ASP A 19 -10.96 10.15 11.01
C ASP A 19 -11.64 8.79 11.26
N GLU A 20 -10.85 7.72 11.40
CA GLU A 20 -11.30 6.35 11.63
C GLU A 20 -12.10 5.75 10.46
N THR A 21 -12.08 6.39 9.28
CA THR A 21 -12.65 5.82 8.07
C THR A 21 -11.69 4.85 7.39
N ASP A 22 -12.25 3.83 6.75
CA ASP A 22 -11.50 2.81 6.03
C ASP A 22 -11.58 3.02 4.51
N ILE A 23 -10.42 3.06 3.85
CA ILE A 23 -10.32 2.98 2.40
C ILE A 23 -9.81 1.60 2.01
N VAL A 24 -10.52 0.94 1.11
CA VAL A 24 -10.14 -0.37 0.58
C VAL A 24 -9.58 -0.21 -0.83
N GLU A 25 -8.31 -0.57 -1.01
CA GLU A 25 -7.63 -0.51 -2.28
C GLU A 25 -7.14 -1.90 -2.73
N GLU A 26 -7.32 -2.19 -4.02
CA GLU A 26 -6.78 -3.40 -4.64
C GLU A 26 -5.37 -3.12 -5.19
N ILE A 27 -4.39 -3.89 -4.73
CA ILE A 27 -2.99 -3.78 -5.16
C ILE A 27 -2.47 -5.08 -5.76
N GLU A 28 -1.51 -4.99 -6.67
CA GLU A 28 -0.81 -6.15 -7.20
C GLU A 28 0.46 -6.43 -6.39
N HIS A 29 0.96 -7.67 -6.43
CA HIS A 29 2.25 -8.03 -5.82
C HIS A 29 3.42 -7.12 -6.22
N LYS A 30 3.40 -6.55 -7.43
CA LYS A 30 4.50 -5.73 -7.96
C LYS A 30 4.35 -4.24 -7.62
N THR A 31 3.23 -3.84 -7.03
CA THR A 31 2.93 -2.45 -6.69
C THR A 31 3.95 -1.90 -5.69
N ARG A 32 4.40 -0.66 -5.94
CA ARG A 32 5.28 0.12 -5.05
C ARG A 32 4.45 0.88 -4.01
N GLY A 33 5.05 1.19 -2.86
CA GLY A 33 4.39 1.94 -1.79
C GLY A 33 3.84 3.29 -2.27
N GLU A 34 4.59 3.97 -3.15
CA GLU A 34 4.21 5.25 -3.75
C GLU A 34 2.82 5.22 -4.39
N VAL A 35 2.47 4.13 -5.05
CA VAL A 35 1.18 4.01 -5.76
C VAL A 35 0.00 4.01 -4.78
N ILE A 36 0.13 3.38 -3.61
CA ILE A 36 -0.93 3.42 -2.60
C ILE A 36 -1.01 4.81 -1.99
N LEU A 37 0.14 5.40 -1.66
CA LEU A 37 0.21 6.75 -1.09
C LEU A 37 -0.49 7.76 -2.00
N ASP A 38 -0.15 7.77 -3.29
CA ASP A 38 -0.76 8.63 -4.29
C ASP A 38 -2.28 8.45 -4.38
N LYS A 39 -2.79 7.21 -4.33
CA LYS A 39 -4.23 6.95 -4.32
C LYS A 39 -4.92 7.53 -3.08
N VAL A 40 -4.33 7.34 -1.90
CA VAL A 40 -4.88 7.86 -0.64
C VAL A 40 -4.87 9.39 -0.64
N TYR A 41 -3.76 10.01 -1.07
CA TYR A 41 -3.67 11.47 -1.17
C TYR A 41 -4.68 12.05 -2.15
N LYS A 42 -4.86 11.41 -3.31
CA LYS A 42 -5.88 11.80 -4.29
C LYS A 42 -7.29 11.66 -3.75
N HIS A 43 -7.58 10.58 -3.02
CA HIS A 43 -8.90 10.38 -2.41
C HIS A 43 -9.24 11.48 -1.40
N LEU A 44 -8.25 11.87 -0.59
CA LEU A 44 -8.38 12.94 0.40
C LEU A 44 -8.20 14.36 -0.18
N ASN A 45 -7.88 14.49 -1.47
CA ASN A 45 -7.50 15.74 -2.12
C ASN A 45 -6.40 16.51 -1.33
N LEU A 46 -5.41 15.77 -0.84
CA LEU A 46 -4.30 16.30 -0.02
C LEU A 46 -3.29 17.04 -0.89
N LEU A 47 -3.10 18.33 -0.59
CA LEU A 47 -2.08 19.16 -1.26
C LEU A 47 -0.69 18.95 -0.66
N GLU A 48 -0.59 18.86 0.67
CA GLU A 48 0.70 18.78 1.37
C GLU A 48 1.11 17.34 1.68
N THR A 49 1.30 16.52 0.63
CA THR A 49 1.59 15.09 0.77
C THR A 49 2.93 14.77 1.43
N ALA A 50 3.86 15.72 1.47
CA ALA A 50 5.19 15.57 2.07
C ALA A 50 5.17 15.37 3.60
N TYR A 51 4.09 15.77 4.27
CA TYR A 51 3.95 15.63 5.72
C TYR A 51 3.27 14.33 6.15
N PHE A 52 2.63 13.62 5.21
CA PHE A 52 1.83 12.44 5.51
C PHE A 52 2.51 11.19 4.96
N GLY A 53 2.26 10.06 5.63
CA GLY A 53 2.70 8.76 5.17
C GLY A 53 1.77 7.67 5.70
N LEU A 54 2.00 6.44 5.25
CA LEU A 54 1.26 5.28 5.76
C LEU A 54 2.15 4.46 6.67
N ARG A 55 1.57 3.95 7.75
CA ARG A 55 2.21 2.99 8.65
C ARG A 55 1.50 1.65 8.54
N TYR A 56 2.28 0.59 8.65
CA TYR A 56 1.78 -0.78 8.69
C TYR A 56 2.38 -1.52 9.88
N LEU A 57 1.73 -2.60 10.30
CA LEU A 57 2.27 -3.52 11.28
C LEU A 57 3.02 -4.64 10.55
N ASN A 58 4.29 -4.84 10.92
CA ASN A 58 5.04 -5.99 10.42
C ASN A 58 4.58 -7.28 11.14
N LYS A 59 5.12 -8.44 10.73
CA LYS A 59 4.83 -9.72 11.38
C LYS A 59 5.21 -9.77 12.86
N SER A 60 6.15 -8.94 13.29
CA SER A 60 6.60 -8.82 14.67
C SER A 60 5.70 -7.88 15.50
N GLY A 61 4.65 -7.31 14.91
CA GLY A 61 3.75 -6.36 15.58
C GLY A 61 4.32 -4.94 15.71
N GLU A 62 5.48 -4.67 15.12
CA GLU A 62 6.09 -3.35 15.13
C GLU A 62 5.46 -2.48 14.04
N SER A 63 5.15 -1.23 14.41
CA SER A 63 4.65 -0.25 13.46
C SER A 63 5.80 0.36 12.66
N ARG A 64 5.77 0.21 11.34
CA ARG A 64 6.78 0.73 10.43
C ARG A 64 6.15 1.60 9.35
N TRP A 65 6.88 2.63 8.94
CA TRP A 65 6.48 3.47 7.81
C TRP A 65 6.62 2.69 6.51
N LEU A 66 5.64 2.87 5.63
CA LEU A 66 5.65 2.34 4.29
C LEU A 66 6.68 3.14 3.47
N ASP A 67 7.67 2.45 2.94
CA ASP A 67 8.64 3.02 2.01
C ASP A 67 7.99 3.18 0.61
N PRO A 68 7.93 4.41 0.05
CA PRO A 68 7.34 4.66 -1.26
C PRO A 68 8.12 3.98 -2.40
N LEU A 69 9.44 3.87 -2.28
CA LEU A 69 10.33 3.34 -3.32
C LEU A 69 10.34 1.81 -3.34
N ALA A 70 10.05 1.18 -2.20
CA ALA A 70 10.00 -0.27 -2.07
C ALA A 70 8.64 -0.87 -2.46
N LYS A 71 8.66 -2.16 -2.83
CA LYS A 71 7.44 -2.93 -3.14
C LYS A 71 6.70 -3.26 -1.85
N ILE A 72 5.40 -3.00 -1.81
CA ILE A 72 4.55 -3.29 -0.63
C ILE A 72 4.64 -4.77 -0.25
N SER A 73 4.61 -5.66 -1.24
CA SER A 73 4.72 -7.10 -1.01
C SER A 73 6.02 -7.52 -0.32
N LYS A 74 7.12 -6.80 -0.51
CA LYS A 74 8.38 -7.06 0.19
C LYS A 74 8.36 -6.52 1.62
N GLN A 75 7.68 -5.40 1.84
CA GLN A 75 7.60 -4.73 3.15
C GLN A 75 6.67 -5.47 4.12
N LEU A 76 5.55 -6.00 3.60
CA LEU A 76 4.59 -6.78 4.37
C LEU A 76 5.07 -8.22 4.63
N LYS A 77 5.88 -8.78 3.72
CA LYS A 77 6.57 -10.05 3.90
C LYS A 77 7.88 -9.85 4.65
N GLY A 78 7.78 -9.47 5.92
CA GLY A 78 8.81 -9.88 6.89
C GLY A 78 8.92 -11.39 6.93
#